data_AF-A0A4R1U3A3-F1
#
_entry.id   AF-A0A4R1U3A3-F1
#
_cell.length_a   1.000
_cell.length_b   1.000
_cell.length_c   1.000
_cell.angle_alpha   90.00
_cell.angle_beta   90.00
_cell.angle_gamma   90.00
#
_symmetry.space_group_name_H-M   'P 1'
#
loop_
_entity.id
_entity.type
_entity.pdbx_description
1 polymer ?
#
loop_
_entity_poly.entity_id
_entity_poly.type
_entity_poly.pdbx_seq_one_letter_code
_entity_poly.pdbx_strand_id
1 'polypeptide(L)'
;MTTDTVALFTAWIHQRAHGKAPARTLLVGAATLTARYSFGTLAFDLAAHSTTVTDNPAETIRWLAERLHVPPTRLLLWRAEDIVIPSLISACETARDTVTAASLLRELDLTLGGEMIDVADSYGGGQATSFDSVSHAVGLPLRPMMEDQLHEAHRTGCHGAIRTHLASRAINTWRLWIKSRADAAALIAATDAWIATPDAEVRL
;
A
#
# COMPACT_ATOMS: atom_id res chain seq x y z
N MET A 1 -1.61 -4.37 -25.52
CA MET A 1 -1.94 -3.25 -24.62
C MET A 1 -1.23 -3.52 -23.30
N THR A 2 -0.50 -2.55 -22.76
CA THR A 2 0.14 -2.69 -21.44
C THR A 2 -0.90 -2.40 -20.36
N THR A 3 -0.91 -3.18 -19.29
CA THR A 3 -1.81 -2.96 -18.16
C THR A 3 -0.99 -2.97 -16.88
N ASP A 4 -0.94 -1.81 -16.23
CA ASP A 4 -0.25 -1.62 -14.96
C ASP A 4 -1.30 -1.70 -13.84
N THR A 5 -1.14 -2.68 -12.95
CA THR A 5 -1.96 -2.85 -11.75
C THR A 5 -1.09 -2.59 -10.53
N VAL A 6 -1.47 -1.64 -9.69
CA VAL A 6 -0.71 -1.28 -8.49
C VAL A 6 -1.51 -1.67 -7.26
N ALA A 7 -0.95 -2.50 -6.39
CA ALA A 7 -1.45 -2.67 -5.03
C ALA A 7 -0.76 -1.68 -4.10
N LEU A 8 -1.54 -0.82 -3.45
CA LEU A 8 -1.04 0.16 -2.49
C LEU A 8 -1.44 -0.24 -1.07
N PHE A 9 -0.47 -0.19 -0.17
CA PHE A 9 -0.68 -0.31 1.25
C PHE A 9 0.00 0.84 1.99
N THR A 10 -0.65 1.40 3.01
CA THR A 10 -0.15 2.54 3.78
C THR A 10 -0.21 2.23 5.28
N ALA A 11 0.69 2.84 6.05
CA ALA A 11 0.69 2.80 7.50
C ALA A 11 0.67 4.23 8.03
N TRP A 12 -0.22 4.49 8.97
CA TRP A 12 -0.37 5.79 9.60
C TRP A 12 -0.43 5.69 11.12
N ILE A 13 -0.08 6.79 11.77
CA ILE A 13 -0.16 6.96 13.22
C ILE A 13 -1.03 8.17 13.52
N HIS A 14 -2.04 7.99 14.35
CA HIS A 14 -2.82 9.11 14.89
C HIS A 14 -2.14 9.66 16.15
N GLN A 15 -1.67 10.90 16.06
CA GLN A 15 -1.15 11.64 17.19
C GLN A 15 -2.26 12.49 17.79
N ARG A 16 -2.56 12.25 19.07
CA ARG A 16 -3.50 13.08 19.83
C ARG A 16 -2.94 14.49 20.00
N ALA A 17 -3.83 15.47 20.14
CA ALA A 17 -3.45 16.83 20.48
C ALA A 17 -2.68 16.85 21.83
N HIS A 18 -1.60 17.62 21.90
CA HIS A 18 -0.79 17.74 23.11
C HIS A 18 -0.39 19.21 23.35
N GLY A 19 -0.96 19.82 24.39
CA GLY A 19 -0.74 21.23 24.69
C GLY A 19 -1.20 22.13 23.54
N LYS A 20 -0.25 22.86 22.92
CA LYS A 20 -0.53 23.72 21.76
C LYS A 20 -0.42 22.99 20.41
N ALA A 21 0.03 21.73 20.39
CA ALA A 21 0.12 20.95 19.16
C ALA A 21 -1.26 20.32 18.83
N PRO A 22 -1.86 20.61 17.65
CA PRO A 22 -3.10 19.97 17.24
C PRO A 22 -2.89 18.47 16.98
N ALA A 23 -3.98 17.71 16.97
CA ALA A 23 -3.97 16.31 16.56
C ALA A 23 -3.51 16.17 15.10
N ARG A 24 -2.85 15.05 14.77
CA ARG A 24 -2.27 14.82 13.45
C ARG A 24 -2.41 13.37 13.04
N THR A 25 -2.47 13.14 11.74
CA THR A 25 -2.32 11.82 11.13
C THR A 25 -0.98 11.80 10.42
N LEU A 26 -0.05 10.97 10.88
CA LEU A 26 1.26 10.83 10.24
C LEU A 26 1.23 9.64 9.28
N LEU A 27 1.54 9.87 8.00
CA LEU A 27 1.85 8.79 7.07
C LEU A 27 3.30 8.32 7.34
N VAL A 28 3.45 7.23 8.06
CA VAL A 28 4.76 6.72 8.52
C VAL A 28 5.35 5.67 7.58
N GLY A 29 4.56 5.16 6.65
CA GLY A 29 5.08 4.34 5.57
C GLY A 29 4.05 3.99 4.52
N ALA A 30 4.55 3.57 3.36
CA ALA A 30 3.75 3.11 2.25
C ALA A 30 4.51 2.06 1.45
N ALA A 31 3.79 1.14 0.81
CA ALA A 31 4.33 0.20 -0.14
C ALA A 31 3.44 0.10 -1.37
N THR A 32 4.09 -0.07 -2.51
CA THR A 32 3.46 -0.30 -3.81
C THR A 32 4.01 -1.59 -4.39
N LEU A 33 3.12 -2.47 -4.84
CA LEU A 33 3.47 -3.55 -5.75
C LEU A 33 2.86 -3.26 -7.12
N THR A 34 3.69 -2.98 -8.11
CA THR A 34 3.27 -2.76 -9.49
C THR A 34 3.43 -4.06 -10.26
N ALA A 35 2.33 -4.60 -10.78
CA ALA A 35 2.31 -5.70 -11.72
C ALA A 35 2.04 -5.13 -13.13
N ARG A 36 3.03 -5.23 -14.01
CA ARG A 36 2.96 -4.77 -15.40
C ARG A 36 2.80 -5.96 -16.33
N TYR A 37 1.67 -6.02 -17.01
CA TYR A 37 1.43 -7.00 -18.07
C TYR A 37 1.69 -6.37 -19.43
N SER A 38 2.61 -6.96 -20.21
CA SER A 38 2.93 -6.51 -21.57
C SER A 38 3.34 -7.69 -22.45
N PHE A 39 2.66 -7.86 -23.58
CA PHE A 39 2.97 -8.89 -24.59
C PHE A 39 3.12 -10.33 -24.04
N GLY A 40 2.31 -10.71 -23.04
CA GLY A 40 2.40 -12.04 -22.41
C GLY A 40 3.42 -12.15 -21.28
N THR A 41 4.21 -11.11 -21.01
CA THR A 41 5.14 -11.06 -19.89
C THR A 41 4.53 -10.31 -18.72
N LEU A 42 4.74 -10.82 -17.51
CA LEU A 42 4.39 -10.17 -16.26
C LEU A 42 5.66 -9.75 -15.53
N ALA A 43 5.81 -8.45 -15.32
CA ALA A 43 6.87 -7.87 -14.52
C ALA A 43 6.31 -7.34 -13.21
N PHE A 44 7.08 -7.47 -12.14
CA PHE A 44 6.71 -6.97 -10.81
C PHE A 44 7.76 -5.98 -10.31
N ASP A 45 7.29 -4.88 -9.71
CA ASP A 45 8.12 -3.89 -9.02
C ASP A 45 7.53 -3.65 -7.63
N LEU A 46 8.25 -4.11 -6.60
CA LEU A 46 7.88 -3.92 -5.21
C LEU A 46 8.77 -2.86 -4.57
N ALA A 47 8.14 -1.80 -4.07
CA ALA A 47 8.84 -0.75 -3.36
C ALA A 47 8.12 -0.44 -2.04
N ALA A 48 8.89 -0.22 -0.98
CA ALA A 48 8.38 0.17 0.33
C ALA A 48 9.23 1.28 0.92
N HIS A 49 8.57 2.32 1.44
CA HIS A 49 9.20 3.44 2.12
C HIS A 49 8.59 3.63 3.50
N SER A 50 9.37 4.20 4.40
CA SER A 50 8.95 4.51 5.76
C SER A 50 9.75 5.66 6.31
N THR A 51 9.13 6.48 7.12
CA THR A 51 9.72 7.51 7.98
C THR A 51 9.59 7.11 9.44
N THR A 52 10.54 7.54 10.25
CA THR A 52 10.59 7.34 11.71
C THR A 52 10.72 8.70 12.40
N VAL A 53 10.76 8.71 13.74
CA VAL A 53 10.81 9.97 14.52
C VAL A 53 12.00 10.88 14.20
N THR A 54 13.08 10.35 13.63
CA THR A 54 14.28 11.12 13.28
C THR A 54 14.22 11.75 11.90
N ASP A 55 13.28 11.32 11.05
CA ASP A 55 13.24 11.70 9.64
C ASP A 55 12.33 12.90 9.41
N ASN A 56 12.40 13.46 8.20
CA ASN A 56 11.42 14.44 7.77
C ASN A 56 10.08 13.72 7.48
N PRO A 57 8.98 14.03 8.21
CA PRO A 57 7.70 13.37 8.00
C PRO A 57 7.11 13.58 6.60
N ALA A 58 7.56 14.59 5.85
CA ALA A 58 7.15 14.82 4.47
C ALA A 58 7.74 13.79 3.48
N GLU A 59 8.79 13.06 3.83
CA GLU A 59 9.48 12.16 2.89
C GLU A 59 8.62 11.01 2.40
N THR A 60 7.83 10.37 3.27
CA THR A 60 6.92 9.29 2.84
C THR A 60 5.80 9.83 1.95
N ILE A 61 5.29 11.03 2.23
CA ILE A 61 4.26 11.69 1.39
C ILE A 61 4.85 11.98 0.00
N ARG A 62 6.04 12.59 -0.05
CA ARG A 62 6.75 12.89 -1.30
C ARG A 62 7.07 11.62 -2.09
N TRP A 63 7.62 10.60 -1.43
CA TRP A 63 7.92 9.30 -2.04
C TRP A 63 6.66 8.68 -2.67
N LEU A 64 5.54 8.71 -1.95
CA LEU A 64 4.30 8.14 -2.47
C LEU A 64 3.76 8.94 -3.67
N ALA A 65 3.85 10.27 -3.64
CA ALA A 65 3.49 11.11 -4.78
C ALA A 65 4.35 10.78 -6.01
N GLU A 66 5.67 10.66 -5.83
CA GLU A 66 6.61 10.27 -6.89
C GLU A 66 6.28 8.87 -7.46
N ARG A 67 5.90 7.92 -6.61
CA ARG A 67 5.48 6.56 -7.03
C ARG A 67 4.18 6.53 -7.82
N LEU A 68 3.26 7.44 -7.54
CA LEU A 68 1.96 7.55 -8.21
C LEU A 68 1.96 8.53 -9.38
N HIS A 69 3.09 9.16 -9.70
CA HIS A 69 3.20 10.17 -10.75
C HIS A 69 2.78 9.68 -12.14
N VAL A 70 2.96 8.38 -12.41
CA VAL A 70 2.41 7.72 -13.58
C VAL A 70 1.19 6.91 -13.12
N PRO A 71 -0.04 7.38 -13.39
CA PRO A 71 -1.24 6.71 -12.93
C PRO A 71 -1.34 5.28 -13.48
N PRO A 72 -1.57 4.26 -12.63
CA PRO A 72 -1.80 2.91 -13.07
C PRO A 72 -3.14 2.78 -13.80
N THR A 73 -3.28 1.73 -14.62
CA THR A 73 -4.58 1.36 -15.19
C THR A 73 -5.54 0.89 -14.10
N ARG A 74 -5.00 0.16 -13.11
CA ARG A 74 -5.73 -0.37 -11.96
C ARG A 74 -5.05 -0.05 -10.65
N LEU A 75 -5.79 0.44 -9.66
CA LEU A 75 -5.32 0.58 -8.28
C LEU A 75 -6.08 -0.40 -7.38
N LEU A 76 -5.33 -1.28 -6.71
CA LEU A 76 -5.87 -2.21 -5.71
C LEU A 76 -5.65 -1.64 -4.32
N LEU A 77 -6.74 -1.51 -3.57
CA LEU A 77 -6.75 -1.04 -2.19
C LEU A 77 -7.54 -2.02 -1.32
N TRP A 78 -7.24 -2.03 -0.01
CA TRP A 78 -8.06 -2.74 0.96
C TRP A 78 -8.93 -1.75 1.71
N ARG A 79 -10.27 -1.87 1.62
CA ARG A 79 -11.21 -0.94 2.23
C ARG A 79 -10.88 0.51 1.84
N ALA A 80 -10.90 0.73 0.53
CA ALA A 80 -10.45 1.94 -0.13
C ALA A 80 -11.15 3.18 0.47
N GLU A 81 -12.48 3.17 0.42
CA GLU A 81 -13.32 4.30 0.81
C GLU A 81 -13.42 4.47 2.33
N ASP A 82 -13.31 3.38 3.09
CA ASP A 82 -13.46 3.42 4.55
C ASP A 82 -12.17 3.76 5.29
N ILE A 83 -11.02 3.38 4.72
CA ILE A 83 -9.75 3.36 5.46
C ILE A 83 -8.66 4.10 4.68
N VAL A 84 -8.26 3.59 3.52
CA VAL A 84 -7.01 4.03 2.89
C VAL A 84 -7.11 5.46 2.37
N ILE A 85 -8.16 5.78 1.60
CA ILE A 85 -8.34 7.12 1.02
C ILE A 85 -8.56 8.17 2.13
N PRO A 86 -9.47 7.99 3.10
CA PRO A 86 -9.61 8.95 4.21
C PRO A 86 -8.32 9.15 5.00
N SER A 87 -7.55 8.09 5.25
CA SER A 87 -6.29 8.20 6.01
C SER A 87 -5.22 8.98 5.24
N LEU A 88 -5.15 8.81 3.92
CA LEU A 88 -4.26 9.60 3.06
C LEU A 88 -4.66 11.07 3.02
N ILE A 89 -5.95 11.37 2.89
CA ILE A 89 -6.46 12.75 2.95
C ILE A 89 -6.13 13.38 4.31
N SER A 90 -6.43 12.68 5.41
CA SER A 90 -6.13 13.16 6.76
C SER A 90 -4.63 13.40 7.01
N ALA A 91 -3.77 12.54 6.46
CA ALA A 91 -2.33 12.74 6.52
C ALA A 91 -1.89 14.01 5.77
N CYS A 92 -2.45 14.27 4.59
CA CYS A 92 -2.19 15.47 3.82
C CYS A 92 -2.72 16.75 4.51
N GLU A 93 -3.93 16.70 5.10
CA GLU A 93 -4.53 17.83 5.81
C GLU A 93 -3.69 18.29 7.01
N THR A 94 -2.99 17.35 7.66
CA THR A 94 -2.20 17.63 8.88
C THR A 94 -0.70 17.73 8.62
N ALA A 95 -0.29 17.61 7.35
CA ALA A 95 1.10 17.75 6.92
C ALA A 95 1.61 19.19 7.12
N ARG A 96 2.87 19.33 7.53
CA ARG A 96 3.51 20.65 7.66
C ARG A 96 3.92 21.24 6.31
N ASP A 97 4.34 20.38 5.40
CA ASP A 97 4.71 20.74 4.04
C ASP A 97 3.49 20.61 3.14
N THR A 98 2.84 21.75 2.89
CA THR A 98 1.61 21.82 2.10
C THR A 98 1.84 21.56 0.62
N VAL A 99 3.04 21.82 0.08
CA VAL A 99 3.36 21.58 -1.33
C VAL A 99 3.48 20.08 -1.59
N THR A 100 4.18 19.38 -0.70
CA THR A 100 4.30 17.92 -0.76
C THR A 100 2.94 17.24 -0.57
N ALA A 101 2.11 17.73 0.36
CA ALA A 101 0.75 17.23 0.55
C ALA A 101 -0.15 17.46 -0.68
N ALA A 102 -0.13 18.67 -1.25
CA ALA A 102 -0.90 18.99 -2.46
C ALA A 102 -0.47 18.13 -3.65
N SER A 103 0.85 17.90 -3.81
CA SER A 103 1.38 16.98 -4.82
C SER A 103 0.80 15.58 -4.66
N LEU A 104 0.85 15.00 -3.44
CA LEU A 104 0.27 13.67 -3.21
C LEU A 104 -1.24 13.63 -3.53
N LEU A 105 -2.01 14.63 -3.08
CA LEU A 105 -3.45 14.68 -3.36
C LEU A 105 -3.75 14.75 -4.86
N ARG A 106 -2.93 15.49 -5.62
CA ARG A 106 -3.04 15.55 -7.09
C ARG A 106 -2.76 14.20 -7.75
N GLU A 107 -1.68 13.53 -7.36
CA GLU A 107 -1.34 12.22 -7.93
C GLU A 107 -2.35 11.13 -7.52
N LEU A 108 -2.90 11.25 -6.31
CA LEU A 108 -3.99 10.38 -5.85
C LEU A 108 -5.25 10.57 -6.69
N ASP A 109 -5.67 11.82 -6.93
CA ASP A 109 -6.83 12.14 -7.80
C ASP A 109 -6.65 11.56 -9.21
N LEU A 110 -5.48 11.74 -9.82
CA LEU A 110 -5.16 11.17 -11.13
C LEU A 110 -5.18 9.64 -11.13
N THR A 111 -4.64 9.02 -10.08
CA THR A 111 -4.64 7.55 -9.91
C THR A 111 -6.07 7.01 -9.78
N LEU A 112 -6.94 7.72 -9.05
CA LEU A 112 -8.35 7.36 -8.87
C LEU A 112 -9.18 7.52 -10.15
N GLY A 113 -8.68 8.23 -11.16
CA GLY A 113 -9.29 8.29 -12.49
C GLY A 113 -9.18 6.98 -13.29
N GLY A 114 -8.30 6.05 -12.87
CA GLY A 114 -8.23 4.69 -13.39
C GLY A 114 -9.28 3.75 -12.77
N GLU A 115 -9.13 2.44 -12.99
CA GLU A 115 -9.99 1.45 -12.35
C GLU A 115 -9.52 1.23 -10.89
N MET A 116 -10.25 1.79 -9.93
CA MET A 116 -10.04 1.49 -8.50
C MET A 116 -10.80 0.21 -8.13
N ILE A 117 -10.08 -0.74 -7.53
CA ILE A 117 -10.64 -2.00 -7.05
C ILE A 117 -10.45 -2.08 -5.54
N ASP A 118 -11.56 -2.11 -4.81
CA ASP A 118 -11.54 -2.46 -3.40
C ASP A 118 -11.50 -3.99 -3.26
N VAL A 119 -10.33 -4.50 -2.87
CA VAL A 119 -10.11 -5.94 -2.70
C VAL A 119 -11.03 -6.49 -1.61
N ALA A 120 -11.43 -5.68 -0.64
CA ALA A 120 -12.32 -6.11 0.44
C ALA A 120 -13.71 -6.51 -0.04
N ASP A 121 -14.17 -6.05 -1.21
CA ASP A 121 -15.50 -6.38 -1.75
C ASP A 121 -15.71 -7.88 -1.94
N SER A 122 -14.63 -8.60 -2.29
CA SER A 122 -14.66 -10.07 -2.40
C SER A 122 -14.70 -10.79 -1.05
N TYR A 123 -14.58 -10.06 0.07
CA TYR A 123 -14.45 -10.56 1.43
C TYR A 123 -15.41 -9.87 2.42
N GLY A 124 -16.48 -9.25 1.92
CA GLY A 124 -17.52 -8.59 2.72
C GLY A 124 -17.54 -7.05 2.62
N GLY A 125 -16.76 -6.46 1.72
CA GLY A 125 -16.71 -5.02 1.47
C GLY A 125 -16.34 -4.23 2.73
N GLY A 126 -17.08 -3.15 3.01
CA GLY A 126 -16.88 -2.36 4.23
C GLY A 126 -17.14 -3.11 5.55
N GLN A 127 -17.77 -4.29 5.50
CA GLN A 127 -17.95 -5.18 6.66
C GLN A 127 -16.92 -6.32 6.71
N ALA A 128 -15.94 -6.34 5.80
CA ALA A 128 -14.86 -7.30 5.85
C ALA A 128 -14.12 -7.22 7.20
N THR A 129 -13.79 -8.38 7.76
CA THR A 129 -12.91 -8.45 8.93
C THR A 129 -11.53 -7.88 8.61
N SER A 130 -10.64 -7.78 9.60
CA SER A 130 -9.31 -7.19 9.38
C SER A 130 -8.55 -7.87 8.23
N PHE A 131 -7.71 -7.11 7.51
CA PHE A 131 -6.84 -7.63 6.46
C PHE A 131 -6.02 -8.83 6.94
N ASP A 132 -5.52 -8.78 8.18
CA ASP A 132 -4.72 -9.84 8.78
C ASP A 132 -5.54 -11.11 9.01
N SER A 133 -6.78 -10.96 9.50
CA SER A 133 -7.71 -12.08 9.68
C SER A 133 -8.02 -12.77 8.34
N VAL A 134 -8.32 -11.98 7.30
CA VAL A 134 -8.60 -12.52 5.96
C VAL A 134 -7.37 -13.18 5.37
N SER A 135 -6.21 -12.53 5.43
CA SER A 135 -4.94 -13.09 4.95
C SER A 135 -4.61 -14.43 5.63
N HIS A 136 -4.79 -14.51 6.95
CA HIS A 136 -4.61 -15.74 7.70
C HIS A 136 -5.61 -16.83 7.29
N ALA A 137 -6.89 -16.50 7.20
CA ALA A 137 -7.95 -17.44 6.83
C ALA A 137 -7.73 -18.06 5.44
N VAL A 138 -7.13 -17.30 4.52
CA VAL A 138 -6.84 -17.78 3.16
C VAL A 138 -5.42 -18.32 2.98
N GLY A 139 -4.67 -18.49 4.08
CA GLY A 139 -3.34 -19.11 4.10
C GLY A 139 -2.21 -18.25 3.52
N LEU A 140 -2.35 -16.92 3.48
CA LEU A 140 -1.29 -16.03 3.01
C LEU A 140 -0.31 -15.71 4.15
N PRO A 141 1.01 -15.77 3.89
CA PRO A 141 2.02 -15.48 4.89
C PRO A 141 1.99 -13.99 5.24
N LEU A 142 1.70 -13.69 6.50
CA LEU A 142 1.74 -12.33 7.03
C LEU A 142 2.08 -12.40 8.51
N ARG A 143 3.05 -11.60 8.93
CA ARG A 143 3.26 -11.29 10.34
C ARG A 143 2.57 -9.94 10.62
N PRO A 144 1.43 -9.94 11.33
CA PRO A 144 0.75 -8.69 11.67
C PRO A 144 1.68 -7.77 12.45
N MET A 145 1.62 -6.49 12.14
CA MET A 145 2.19 -5.42 12.96
C MET A 145 1.02 -4.68 13.57
N MET A 146 0.84 -4.84 14.88
CA MET A 146 -0.20 -4.16 15.63
C MET A 146 0.14 -2.67 15.81
N GLU A 147 -0.85 -1.87 16.19
CA GLU A 147 -0.69 -0.41 16.33
C GLU A 147 0.45 -0.04 17.31
N ASP A 148 0.51 -0.67 18.48
CA ASP A 148 1.56 -0.48 19.47
C ASP A 148 2.96 -0.82 18.92
N GLN A 149 3.05 -1.88 18.12
CA GLN A 149 4.30 -2.30 17.47
C GLN A 149 4.72 -1.31 16.37
N LEU A 150 3.77 -0.76 15.61
CA LEU A 150 4.06 0.29 14.62
C LEU A 150 4.54 1.57 15.30
N HIS A 151 3.87 1.98 16.39
CA HIS A 151 4.28 3.12 17.20
C HIS A 151 5.69 2.94 17.76
N GLU A 152 5.98 1.76 18.30
CA GLU A 152 7.30 1.46 18.84
C GLU A 152 8.36 1.46 17.73
N ALA A 153 8.10 0.78 16.61
CA ALA A 153 9.04 0.75 15.48
C ALA A 153 9.32 2.14 14.91
N HIS A 154 8.28 2.99 14.83
CA HIS A 154 8.44 4.39 14.43
C HIS A 154 9.28 5.19 15.43
N ARG A 155 9.08 4.97 16.74
CA ARG A 155 9.80 5.64 17.82
C ARG A 155 11.26 5.22 17.93
N THR A 156 11.56 3.95 17.66
CA THR A 156 12.91 3.38 17.80
C THR A 156 13.72 3.37 16.50
N GLY A 157 13.18 3.93 15.41
CA GLY A 157 13.89 3.99 14.13
C GLY A 157 13.94 2.67 13.36
N CYS A 158 13.03 1.73 13.64
CA CYS A 158 13.03 0.38 13.05
C CYS A 158 12.42 0.33 11.64
N HIS A 159 13.00 1.06 10.68
CA HIS A 159 12.57 1.11 9.29
C HIS A 159 12.36 -0.27 8.64
N GLY A 160 13.31 -1.19 8.85
CA GLY A 160 13.25 -2.52 8.23
C GLY A 160 11.97 -3.28 8.59
N ALA A 161 11.57 -3.23 9.87
CA ALA A 161 10.35 -3.89 10.32
C ALA A 161 9.10 -3.29 9.67
N ILE A 162 9.01 -1.95 9.59
CA ILE A 162 7.89 -1.24 8.96
C ILE A 162 7.83 -1.60 7.47
N ARG A 163 8.95 -1.50 6.75
CA ARG A 163 9.03 -1.76 5.30
C ARG A 163 8.70 -3.22 4.97
N THR A 164 9.22 -4.19 5.73
CA THR A 164 8.88 -5.61 5.53
C THR A 164 7.40 -5.89 5.75
N HIS A 165 6.80 -5.27 6.78
CA HIS A 165 5.36 -5.40 7.02
C HIS A 165 4.52 -4.80 5.87
N LEU A 166 4.83 -3.57 5.45
CA LEU A 166 4.15 -2.89 4.34
C LEU A 166 4.27 -3.68 3.02
N ALA A 167 5.48 -4.15 2.70
CA ALA A 167 5.75 -4.96 1.52
C ALA A 167 4.93 -6.26 1.52
N SER A 168 4.87 -6.96 2.65
CA SER A 168 4.07 -8.17 2.81
C SER A 168 2.58 -7.90 2.59
N ARG A 169 2.07 -6.77 3.08
CA ARG A 169 0.68 -6.38 2.86
C ARG A 169 0.40 -6.00 1.40
N ALA A 170 1.28 -5.26 0.72
CA ALA A 170 1.12 -4.96 -0.71
C ALA A 170 1.08 -6.24 -1.57
N ILE A 171 1.97 -7.20 -1.30
CA ILE A 171 1.95 -8.53 -1.94
C ILE A 171 0.64 -9.26 -1.66
N ASN A 172 0.19 -9.28 -0.40
CA ASN A 172 -1.02 -10.02 -0.05
C ASN A 172 -2.29 -9.34 -0.58
N THR A 173 -2.35 -8.01 -0.71
CA THR A 173 -3.45 -7.32 -1.40
C THR A 173 -3.56 -7.79 -2.85
N TRP A 174 -2.44 -7.87 -3.56
CA TRP A 174 -2.36 -8.44 -4.91
C TRP A 174 -2.81 -9.91 -4.94
N ARG A 175 -2.30 -10.77 -4.05
CA ARG A 175 -2.67 -12.20 -4.01
C ARG A 175 -4.14 -12.40 -3.66
N LEU A 176 -4.72 -11.59 -2.78
CA LEU A 176 -6.14 -11.62 -2.45
C LEU A 176 -7.01 -11.24 -3.65
N TRP A 177 -6.59 -10.24 -4.43
CA TRP A 177 -7.28 -9.85 -5.66
C TRP A 177 -7.17 -10.93 -6.75
N ILE A 178 -6.01 -11.55 -6.96
CA ILE A 178 -5.86 -12.60 -7.98
C ILE A 178 -6.84 -13.75 -7.74
N LYS A 179 -7.12 -14.11 -6.49
CA LYS A 179 -8.00 -15.24 -6.15
C LYS A 179 -9.42 -15.11 -6.72
N SER A 180 -9.90 -13.89 -7.01
CA SER A 180 -11.23 -13.68 -7.60
C SER A 180 -11.21 -13.60 -9.14
N ARG A 181 -10.05 -13.77 -9.79
CA ARG A 181 -9.90 -13.66 -11.24
C ARG A 181 -10.03 -15.00 -11.97
N ALA A 182 -10.47 -14.95 -13.22
CA ALA A 182 -10.57 -16.13 -14.09
C ALA A 182 -9.20 -16.74 -14.47
N ASP A 183 -8.16 -15.91 -14.55
CA ASP A 183 -6.77 -16.29 -14.86
C ASP A 183 -5.92 -16.55 -13.59
N ALA A 184 -6.56 -16.81 -12.45
CA ALA A 184 -5.91 -16.91 -11.15
C ALA A 184 -4.71 -17.88 -11.12
N ALA A 185 -4.84 -19.06 -11.75
CA ALA A 185 -3.80 -20.09 -11.70
C ALA A 185 -2.46 -19.61 -12.31
N ALA A 186 -2.51 -18.95 -13.47
CA ALA A 186 -1.32 -18.44 -14.14
C ALA A 186 -0.70 -17.27 -13.35
N LEU A 187 -1.53 -16.36 -12.86
CA LEU A 187 -1.08 -15.21 -12.05
C LEU A 187 -0.48 -15.64 -10.70
N ILE A 188 -1.04 -16.67 -10.05
CA ILE A 188 -0.49 -17.25 -8.81
C ILE A 188 0.90 -17.84 -9.09
N ALA A 189 1.01 -18.69 -10.12
CA ALA A 189 2.30 -19.30 -10.47
C ALA A 189 3.36 -18.25 -10.80
N ALA A 190 2.99 -17.20 -11.55
CA ALA A 190 3.91 -16.13 -11.88
C ALA A 190 4.33 -15.29 -10.67
N THR A 191 3.38 -15.01 -9.77
CA THR A 191 3.65 -14.29 -8.51
C THR A 191 4.57 -15.10 -7.62
N ASP A 192 4.34 -16.41 -7.47
CA ASP A 192 5.16 -17.28 -6.63
C ASP A 192 6.59 -17.44 -7.20
N ALA A 193 6.73 -17.53 -8.53
CA ALA A 193 8.02 -17.52 -9.20
C ALA A 193 8.78 -16.21 -8.94
N TRP A 194 8.11 -15.05 -9.06
CA TRP A 194 8.71 -13.75 -8.75
C TRP A 194 9.13 -13.64 -7.28
N ILE A 195 8.29 -14.08 -6.33
CA ILE A 195 8.65 -14.06 -4.90
C ILE A 195 9.90 -14.91 -4.62
N ALA A 196 10.05 -16.05 -5.29
CA ALA A 196 11.22 -16.91 -5.15
C ALA A 196 12.49 -16.31 -5.78
N THR A 197 12.36 -15.51 -6.84
CA THR A 197 13.46 -14.84 -7.54
C THR A 197 13.11 -13.38 -7.86
N PRO A 198 13.29 -12.45 -6.90
CA PRO A 198 12.73 -11.08 -6.96
C PRO A 198 13.23 -10.17 -8.10
N ASP A 199 14.21 -10.58 -8.89
CA ASP A 199 14.79 -9.80 -10.01
C ASP A 199 14.52 -10.43 -11.40
N ALA A 200 13.75 -11.52 -11.48
CA ALA A 200 13.48 -12.22 -12.73
C ALA A 200 12.15 -11.75 -13.36
N GLU A 201 12.15 -11.46 -14.67
CA GLU A 201 10.91 -11.33 -15.45
C GLU A 201 10.21 -12.69 -15.56
N VAL A 202 8.91 -12.73 -15.31
CA VAL A 202 8.12 -13.98 -15.35
C VAL A 202 7.21 -13.99 -16.58
N ARG A 203 7.32 -15.05 -17.40
CA ARG A 203 6.46 -15.24 -18.58
C ARG A 203 5.17 -15.96 -18.16
N LEU A 204 4.03 -15.46 -18.62
CA LEU A 204 2.70 -16.07 -18.42
C LEU A 204 2.37 -17.06 -19.54
#